data_AF-A0A6T7G5S8-F1
#
_entry.id   AF-A0A6T7G5S8-F1
#
_cell.length_a   1.000
_cell.length_b   1.000
_cell.length_c   1.000
_cell.angle_alpha   90.00
_cell.angle_beta   90.00
_cell.angle_gamma   90.00
#
_symmetry.space_group_name_H-M   'P 1'
#
loop_
_entity.id
_entity.type
_entity.pdbx_description
1 polymer ?
#
loop_
_entity_poly.entity_id
_entity_poly.type
_entity_poly.pdbx_seq_one_letter_code
_entity_poly.pdbx_strand_id
1 'polypeptide(L)'
;MAADGPTIRFRNYQPKSDELQGLEVEKPSVPTIEEQVGTTDAVHKDATQEPLLNLAPKKVNWDLKRDLEQPMKKLRAMTDRAIIELIRKRVESEEGEEPSNKGKGADLAAAVDQQQRVDADQEDED
;
A
#
# COMPACT_ATOMS: atom_id res chain seq x y z
N MET A 1 27.92 7.92 72.63
CA MET A 1 27.26 9.17 72.19
C MET A 1 27.06 9.04 70.69
N ALA A 2 25.89 8.57 70.26
CA ALA A 2 25.60 8.39 68.83
C ALA A 2 25.15 9.74 68.27
N ALA A 3 25.98 10.36 67.44
CA ALA A 3 25.62 11.60 66.75
C ALA A 3 24.66 11.23 65.61
N ASP A 4 23.36 11.35 65.86
CA ASP A 4 22.31 11.18 64.85
C ASP A 4 22.25 12.43 63.98
N GLY A 5 23.10 12.47 62.96
CA GLY A 5 23.11 13.48 61.90
C GLY A 5 22.48 12.94 60.62
N PRO A 6 22.01 13.79 59.70
CA PRO A 6 21.33 13.34 58.48
C PRO A 6 22.24 12.48 57.59
N THR A 7 21.81 11.24 57.31
CA THR A 7 22.52 10.28 56.46
C THR A 7 22.58 10.75 55.00
N ILE A 8 23.79 11.00 54.51
CA ILE A 8 24.05 11.43 53.13
C ILE A 8 23.96 10.21 52.19
N ARG A 9 23.31 10.36 51.03
CA ARG A 9 23.22 9.30 49.99
C ARG A 9 23.49 9.90 48.62
N PHE A 10 24.37 9.28 47.84
CA PHE A 10 24.76 9.77 46.52
C PHE A 10 23.99 9.02 45.42
N ARG A 11 23.07 9.72 44.74
CA ARG A 11 22.23 9.15 43.66
C ARG A 11 22.74 9.46 42.25
N ASN A 12 23.39 10.62 42.07
CA ASN A 12 23.85 11.13 40.76
C ASN A 12 25.36 11.46 40.73
N TYR A 13 26.12 11.13 41.78
CA TYR A 13 27.53 11.48 41.90
C TYR A 13 28.33 10.30 42.44
N GLN A 14 29.54 10.09 41.90
CA GLN A 14 30.47 9.05 42.34
C GLN A 14 31.61 9.67 43.15
N PRO A 15 31.61 9.49 44.49
CA PRO A 15 32.68 10.02 45.32
C PRO A 15 33.99 9.27 45.08
N LYS A 16 35.10 10.01 45.02
CA LYS A 16 36.45 9.46 44.75
C LYS A 16 37.15 8.91 46.00
N SER A 17 36.59 9.14 47.18
CA SER A 17 37.14 8.70 48.48
C SER A 17 36.47 7.41 48.94
N ASP A 18 37.25 6.43 49.38
CA ASP A 18 36.79 5.09 49.77
C ASP A 18 35.73 5.11 50.89
N GLU A 19 35.82 6.06 51.82
CA GLU A 19 34.86 6.20 52.93
C GLU A 19 33.45 6.60 52.47
N LEU A 20 33.32 7.25 51.31
CA LEU A 20 32.07 7.80 50.80
C LEU A 20 31.46 6.93 49.69
N GLN A 21 32.22 6.00 49.11
CA GLN A 21 31.74 5.06 48.08
C GLN A 21 30.66 4.11 48.62
N GLY A 22 30.73 3.75 49.91
CA GLY A 22 29.70 2.91 50.57
C GLY A 22 28.33 3.58 50.74
N LEU A 23 28.22 4.89 50.44
CA LEU A 23 26.96 5.66 50.50
C LEU A 23 26.37 5.92 49.10
N GLU A 24 26.92 5.29 48.05
CA GLU A 24 26.37 5.34 46.68
C GLU A 24 25.10 4.48 46.57
N VAL A 25 24.07 5.05 45.96
CA VAL A 25 22.81 4.34 45.69
C VAL A 25 22.92 3.67 44.33
N GLU A 26 22.68 2.35 44.28
CA GLU A 26 22.68 1.58 43.05
C GLU A 26 21.74 2.21 42.01
N LYS A 27 22.28 2.45 40.80
CA LYS A 27 21.51 3.05 39.71
C LYS A 27 20.42 2.06 39.28
N PRO A 28 19.16 2.52 39.11
CA PRO A 28 18.10 1.62 38.66
C PRO A 28 18.45 1.10 37.26
N SER A 29 18.56 -0.22 37.13
CA SER A 29 18.68 -0.88 35.83
C SER A 29 17.35 -0.72 35.10
N VAL A 30 17.28 0.25 34.19
CA VAL A 30 16.17 0.31 33.23
C VAL A 30 16.29 -0.89 32.30
N PRO A 31 15.18 -1.58 31.97
CA PRO A 31 15.24 -2.64 30.97
C PRO A 31 15.70 -2.05 29.64
N THR A 32 16.60 -2.77 28.96
CA THR A 32 17.06 -2.38 27.63
C THR A 32 15.87 -2.40 26.67
N ILE A 33 15.78 -1.40 25.79
CA ILE A 33 14.66 -1.20 24.84
C ILE A 33 14.36 -2.48 24.05
N GLU A 34 15.39 -3.29 23.77
CA GLU A 34 15.31 -4.59 23.10
C GLU A 34 14.36 -5.59 23.78
N GLU A 35 14.25 -5.56 25.12
CA GLU A 35 13.38 -6.49 25.89
C GLU A 35 11.92 -6.02 25.91
N GLN A 36 11.67 -4.70 25.73
CA GLN A 36 10.33 -4.14 25.57
C GLN A 36 9.78 -4.31 24.14
N VAL A 37 10.66 -4.48 23.14
CA VAL A 37 10.29 -4.82 21.77
C VAL A 37 10.11 -6.34 21.65
N GLY A 38 9.27 -6.89 22.54
CA GLY A 38 8.77 -8.25 22.38
C GLY A 38 7.92 -8.33 21.12
N THR A 39 8.39 -9.08 20.13
CA THR A 39 7.60 -9.62 19.01
C THR A 39 7.02 -8.57 18.05
N THR A 40 7.88 -7.82 17.36
CA THR A 40 7.44 -7.08 16.14
C THR A 40 6.89 -8.01 15.06
N ASP A 41 7.23 -9.29 15.09
CA ASP A 41 6.71 -10.30 14.15
C ASP A 41 5.20 -10.56 14.27
N ALA A 42 4.56 -10.23 15.39
CA ALA A 42 3.13 -10.46 15.60
C ALA A 42 2.25 -9.33 15.02
N VAL A 43 2.81 -8.16 14.74
CA VAL A 43 2.08 -6.99 14.23
C VAL A 43 1.93 -7.04 12.69
N HIS A 44 2.65 -7.92 12.01
CA HIS A 44 2.64 -8.08 10.54
C HIS A 44 1.51 -8.98 10.00
N LYS A 45 0.52 -9.38 10.82
CA LYS A 45 -0.55 -10.29 10.38
C LYS A 45 -1.84 -9.59 9.95
N ASP A 46 -1.98 -8.29 10.19
CA ASP A 46 -3.11 -7.50 9.72
C ASP A 46 -2.75 -6.74 8.44
N ALA A 47 -3.17 -7.26 7.28
CA ALA A 47 -2.96 -6.65 5.97
C ALA A 47 -3.56 -5.22 5.83
N THR A 48 -4.45 -4.82 6.75
CA THR A 48 -5.04 -3.48 6.83
C THR A 48 -4.23 -2.51 7.69
N GLN A 49 -3.36 -3.01 8.58
CA GLN A 49 -2.52 -2.24 9.52
C GLN A 49 -1.06 -2.09 9.03
N GLU A 50 -0.65 -2.89 8.04
CA GLU A 50 0.65 -2.75 7.35
C GLU A 50 0.96 -1.39 6.70
N PRO A 51 0.01 -0.52 6.26
CA PRO A 51 0.39 0.67 5.50
C PRO A 51 0.96 1.82 6.34
N LEU A 52 0.79 1.78 7.67
CA LEU A 52 1.25 2.87 8.55
C LEU A 52 2.69 2.67 9.05
N LEU A 53 3.10 1.43 9.28
CA LEU A 53 4.43 1.12 9.85
C LEU A 53 5.51 0.90 8.77
N ASN A 54 5.12 0.51 7.55
CA ASN A 54 6.03 0.25 6.42
C ASN A 54 5.97 1.33 5.33
N LEU A 55 5.79 2.60 5.72
CA LEU A 55 5.76 3.71 4.76
C LEU A 55 7.19 4.10 4.33
N ALA A 56 7.82 3.26 3.51
CA ALA A 56 8.93 3.69 2.68
C ALA A 56 8.49 4.91 1.83
N PRO A 57 9.39 5.84 1.50
CA PRO A 57 9.04 7.00 0.68
C PRO A 57 8.52 6.54 -0.69
N LYS A 58 7.19 6.56 -0.87
CA LYS A 58 6.52 6.22 -2.13
C LYS A 58 6.65 7.37 -3.12
N LYS A 59 6.39 7.09 -4.41
CA LYS A 59 6.36 8.11 -5.46
C LYS A 59 5.28 9.17 -5.11
N VAL A 60 5.56 10.45 -5.40
CA VAL A 60 4.66 11.58 -5.11
C VAL A 60 3.23 11.36 -5.63
N ASN A 61 3.07 10.67 -6.76
CA ASN A 61 1.76 10.43 -7.40
C ASN A 61 1.16 9.05 -7.10
N TRP A 62 1.66 8.31 -6.09
CA TRP A 62 1.18 6.95 -5.82
C TRP A 62 -0.30 6.95 -5.39
N ASP A 63 -0.67 7.92 -4.57
CA ASP A 63 -2.01 8.12 -4.04
C ASP A 63 -2.99 8.46 -5.16
N LEU A 64 -2.56 9.38 -6.03
CA LEU A 64 -3.31 9.76 -7.22
C LEU A 64 -3.59 8.58 -8.15
N LYS A 65 -2.61 7.69 -8.36
CA LYS A 65 -2.80 6.49 -9.19
C LYS A 65 -3.81 5.54 -8.58
N ARG A 66 -3.70 5.27 -7.27
CA ARG A 66 -4.61 4.39 -6.54
C ARG A 66 -6.05 4.92 -6.60
N ASP A 67 -6.24 6.20 -6.33
CA ASP A 67 -7.57 6.79 -6.23
C ASP A 67 -8.23 6.95 -7.61
N LEU A 68 -7.43 7.13 -8.68
CA LEU A 68 -7.93 7.20 -10.06
C LEU A 68 -8.13 5.83 -10.72
N GLU A 69 -7.59 4.74 -10.19
CA GLU A 69 -7.62 3.43 -10.84
C GLU A 69 -9.05 2.89 -11.01
N GLN A 70 -9.87 2.95 -9.97
CA GLN A 70 -11.28 2.54 -10.04
C GLN A 70 -12.14 3.36 -11.02
N PRO A 71 -12.17 4.70 -10.96
CA PRO A 71 -12.95 5.49 -11.92
C PRO A 71 -12.41 5.33 -13.34
N MET A 72 -11.10 5.15 -13.53
CA MET A 72 -10.51 4.89 -14.84
C MET A 72 -10.89 3.51 -15.40
N LYS A 73 -10.97 2.46 -14.58
CA LYS A 73 -11.45 1.13 -15.03
C LYS A 73 -12.86 1.23 -15.60
N LYS A 74 -13.77 1.90 -14.88
CA LYS A 74 -15.16 2.13 -15.33
C LYS A 74 -15.23 2.94 -16.62
N LEU A 75 -14.48 4.05 -16.68
CA LEU A 75 -14.48 4.93 -17.84
C LEU A 75 -13.91 4.25 -19.09
N ARG A 76 -12.85 3.45 -18.94
CA ARG A 76 -12.27 2.67 -20.05
C ARG A 76 -13.28 1.67 -20.60
N ALA A 77 -13.95 0.90 -19.74
CA ALA A 77 -14.99 -0.04 -20.18
C ALA A 77 -16.14 0.64 -20.95
N MET A 78 -16.56 1.84 -20.53
CA MET A 78 -17.56 2.62 -21.27
C MET A 78 -17.03 3.14 -22.62
N THR A 79 -15.75 3.53 -22.66
CA THR A 79 -15.10 4.02 -23.87
C THR A 79 -14.95 2.90 -24.90
N ASP A 80 -14.54 1.71 -24.48
CA ASP A 80 -14.39 0.55 -25.35
C ASP A 80 -15.74 0.12 -25.93
N ARG A 81 -16.82 0.14 -25.12
CA ARG A 81 -18.19 -0.08 -25.61
C ARG A 81 -18.60 0.94 -26.68
N ALA A 82 -18.31 2.23 -26.46
CA ALA A 82 -18.62 3.27 -27.44
C ALA A 82 -17.80 3.11 -28.74
N ILE A 83 -16.53 2.70 -28.64
CA ILE A 83 -15.68 2.39 -29.80
C ILE A 83 -16.29 1.23 -30.60
N ILE A 84 -16.74 0.17 -29.91
CA ILE A 84 -17.39 -0.98 -30.55
C ILE A 84 -18.66 -0.56 -31.30
N GLU A 85 -19.53 0.25 -30.70
CA GLU A 85 -20.72 0.77 -31.37
C GLU A 85 -20.39 1.59 -32.62
N LEU A 86 -19.36 2.44 -32.54
CA LEU A 86 -18.89 3.22 -33.70
C LEU A 86 -18.34 2.33 -34.81
N ILE A 87 -17.60 1.27 -34.47
CA ILE A 87 -17.09 0.29 -35.44
C ILE A 87 -18.25 -0.42 -36.13
N ARG A 88 -19.23 -0.92 -35.38
CA ARG A 88 -20.42 -1.60 -35.94
C ARG A 88 -21.15 -0.72 -36.94
N LYS A 89 -21.47 0.52 -36.53
CA LYS A 89 -22.13 1.50 -37.40
C LYS A 89 -21.32 1.80 -38.66
N ARG A 90 -19.99 1.85 -38.54
CA ARG A 90 -19.11 2.09 -39.69
C ARG A 90 -19.08 0.91 -40.65
N VAL A 91 -19.01 -0.32 -40.15
CA VAL A 91 -19.08 -1.53 -40.99
C VAL A 91 -20.41 -1.59 -41.74
N GLU A 92 -21.54 -1.36 -41.06
CA GLU A 92 -22.87 -1.33 -41.67
C GLU A 92 -23.01 -0.26 -42.77
N SER A 93 -22.41 0.92 -42.56
CA SER A 93 -22.42 2.00 -43.56
C SER A 93 -21.54 1.66 -44.77
N GLU A 94 -20.36 1.04 -44.55
CA GLU A 94 -19.44 0.67 -45.62
C GLU A 94 -19.94 -0.54 -46.43
N GLU A 95 -20.73 -1.44 -45.85
CA GLU A 95 -21.38 -2.55 -46.58
C GLU A 95 -22.44 -2.07 -47.58
N GLY A 96 -23.01 -0.88 -47.38
CA GLY A 96 -24.02 -0.28 -48.25
C GLY A 96 -23.48 0.55 -49.42
N GLU A 97 -22.26 1.06 -49.34
CA GLU A 97 -21.76 2.08 -50.28
C GLU A 97 -20.68 1.61 -51.28
N GLU A 98 -19.86 0.58 -51.00
CA GLU A 98 -18.77 0.17 -51.93
C GLU A 98 -18.39 -1.33 -51.84
N PRO A 99 -18.36 -2.09 -52.97
CA PRO A 99 -17.99 -3.52 -52.94
C PRO A 99 -16.51 -3.78 -52.66
N SER A 100 -15.62 -2.78 -52.82
CA SER A 100 -14.17 -2.95 -52.63
C SER A 100 -13.73 -2.99 -51.16
N ASN A 101 -14.55 -2.51 -50.21
CA ASN A 101 -14.21 -2.44 -48.79
C ASN A 101 -14.86 -3.55 -47.93
N LYS A 102 -15.74 -4.36 -48.56
CA LYS A 102 -16.58 -5.37 -47.89
C LYS A 102 -15.78 -6.45 -47.15
N GLY A 103 -14.57 -6.78 -47.62
CA GLY A 103 -13.69 -7.74 -46.95
C GLY A 103 -13.14 -7.24 -45.61
N LYS A 104 -12.71 -5.97 -45.54
CA LYS A 104 -12.11 -5.39 -44.33
C LYS A 104 -13.13 -5.14 -43.22
N GLY A 105 -14.36 -4.75 -43.58
CA GLY A 105 -15.43 -4.54 -42.61
C GLY A 105 -15.86 -5.82 -41.90
N ALA A 106 -15.94 -6.94 -42.64
CA ALA A 106 -16.27 -8.24 -42.09
C ALA A 106 -15.21 -8.78 -41.12
N ASP A 107 -13.92 -8.62 -41.45
CA ASP A 107 -12.81 -9.01 -40.57
C ASP A 107 -12.81 -8.18 -39.27
N LEU A 108 -13.10 -6.87 -39.37
CA LEU A 108 -13.18 -5.98 -38.20
C LEU A 108 -14.37 -6.32 -37.30
N ALA A 109 -15.52 -6.64 -37.88
CA ALA A 109 -16.71 -7.05 -37.14
C ALA A 109 -16.49 -8.40 -36.40
N ALA A 110 -15.83 -9.36 -37.06
CA ALA A 110 -15.48 -10.64 -36.45
C ALA A 110 -14.49 -10.48 -35.29
N ALA A 111 -13.49 -9.60 -35.42
CA ALA A 111 -12.55 -9.31 -34.35
C ALA A 111 -13.23 -8.65 -33.13
N VAL A 112 -14.19 -7.75 -33.36
CA VAL A 112 -14.98 -7.11 -32.30
C VAL A 112 -15.87 -8.12 -31.57
N ASP A 113 -16.52 -9.05 -32.29
CA ASP A 113 -17.34 -10.11 -31.67
C ASP A 113 -16.48 -11.07 -30.84
N GLN A 114 -15.29 -11.44 -31.34
CA GLN A 114 -14.35 -12.27 -30.60
C GLN A 114 -13.85 -11.57 -29.32
N GLN A 115 -13.53 -10.28 -29.39
CA GLN A 115 -13.09 -9.51 -28.23
C GLN A 115 -14.20 -9.41 -27.16
N GLN A 116 -15.45 -9.20 -27.56
CA GLN A 116 -16.58 -9.13 -26.62
C GLN A 116 -16.86 -10.46 -25.91
N ARG A 117 -16.63 -11.60 -26.56
CA ARG A 117 -16.74 -12.91 -25.92
C ARG A 117 -15.68 -13.08 -24.84
N VAL A 118 -14.44 -12.72 -25.15
CA VAL A 118 -13.32 -12.76 -24.20
C VAL A 118 -13.59 -11.84 -23.01
N ASP A 119 -14.06 -10.62 -23.26
CA ASP A 119 -14.35 -9.65 -22.19
C ASP A 119 -15.56 -10.08 -21.34
N ALA A 120 -16.57 -10.75 -21.92
CA ALA A 120 -17.71 -11.28 -21.17
C ALA A 120 -17.32 -12.47 -20.29
N ASP A 121 -16.50 -13.39 -20.80
CA ASP A 121 -15.99 -14.53 -20.04
C ASP A 121 -15.08 -14.07 -18.87
N GLN A 122 -14.43 -12.91 -19.00
CA GLN A 122 -13.60 -12.30 -17.96
C GLN A 122 -14.41 -11.65 -16.83
N GLU A 123 -15.65 -11.21 -17.08
CA GLU A 123 -16.52 -10.57 -16.08
C GLU A 123 -17.18 -11.60 -15.13
N ASP A 124 -17.22 -12.89 -15.50
CA ASP A 124 -17.81 -13.97 -14.70
C ASP A 124 -16.83 -14.63 -13.70
N GLU A 125 -15.52 -14.34 -13.80
CA GLU A 125 -14.46 -14.92 -12.95
C GLU A 125 -13.97 -14.01 -11.79
N ASP A 126 -14.35 -12.72 -11.77
CA ASP A 126 -13.97 -11.71 -10.74
C ASP A 126 -15.12 -11.37 -9.76
#